data_AF-A0AAW1DDW2-F1
#
_entry.id   AF-A0AAW1DDW2-F1
#
_cell.length_a   1.000
_cell.length_b   1.000
_cell.length_c   1.000
_cell.angle_alpha   90.00
_cell.angle_beta   90.00
_cell.angle_gamma   90.00
#
_symmetry.space_group_name_H-M   'P 1'
#
loop_
_entity.id
_entity.type
_entity.pdbx_description
1 polymer ?
#
loop_
_entity_poly.entity_id
_entity_poly.type
_entity_poly.pdbx_seq_one_letter_code
_entity_poly.pdbx_strand_id
1 'polypeptide(L)'
;MKAVNIICLIYILLTFKTAVVQNEIQNETVLEIRESLSVPVAYLMKALKEPIEWYKDNIAKFYGILFKFINSSELNDCEEAFYQTEGNLLEILVRELLNNMHITANDQKTNEKDTCNKIQIWIEYLINTLKNEFCNNIHINYKLFDVISVLCKHTNRQVQTSVENLKDLMKTPEKLIAECIEAIKLNDFKTGERKLKLINDINTEFIVKEIYNNNEENFEKVLKFFSNIGNIRKSFVGYKFLYESIENSVKFESYKYYKLYENINKIYHIKTYPNIEISVANMRQSLENKLQTYVADELLDSYKDNNSAILFETNIFADIYRNFKHLYYDGVKIFLKEICCKNQTCCDKINLMNFVRRRNYYGEIILSLKAIYEELNLTDNERFQFAYHIRYLSNIDYKSSQKDKLVLLKENLPISIRNLLFSKFICIKNLAHDEYLTSDNFTKITDNAKILFTMQTYDINSNHLWKIDCLNLNECNRKYRIKNLSYNQLLYASNDYDYSYHSDNRKIIVKDIGNTIDNYSLWEFQAYGDYVYIKSIAHDTYMFVDNQLYDEKAGYFKRIAYTWIPSHSKLSARNFQWLIEDCSNVSF
;
A
#
# COMPACT_ATOMS: atom_id res chain seq x y z
N MET A 1 -19.96 -49.95 26.53
CA MET A 1 -20.92 -49.88 25.41
C MET A 1 -20.33 -50.39 24.08
N LYS A 2 -19.65 -51.54 24.10
CA LYS A 2 -19.54 -52.49 22.98
C LYS A 2 -20.90 -53.15 22.64
N ALA A 3 -21.99 -52.74 23.28
CA ALA A 3 -23.31 -53.30 23.04
C ALA A 3 -24.10 -52.51 21.98
N VAL A 4 -24.13 -51.18 22.03
CA VAL A 4 -25.16 -50.41 21.29
C VAL A 4 -24.83 -50.20 19.81
N ASN A 5 -23.56 -50.03 19.43
CA ASN A 5 -23.20 -49.93 17.99
C ASN A 5 -23.09 -51.29 17.29
N ILE A 6 -22.84 -52.37 18.04
CA ILE A 6 -22.96 -53.75 17.55
C ILE A 6 -24.45 -54.11 17.40
N ILE A 7 -25.32 -53.68 18.32
CA ILE A 7 -26.77 -53.92 18.27
C ILE A 7 -27.47 -53.08 17.20
N CYS A 8 -27.11 -51.83 16.96
CA CYS A 8 -27.73 -51.02 15.89
C CYS A 8 -27.28 -51.42 14.48
N LEU A 9 -26.02 -51.87 14.31
CA LEU A 9 -25.56 -52.43 13.03
C LEU A 9 -26.16 -53.83 12.78
N ILE A 10 -26.29 -54.67 13.82
CA ILE A 10 -26.99 -55.96 13.77
C ILE A 10 -28.49 -55.77 13.53
N TYR A 11 -29.12 -54.74 14.11
CA TYR A 11 -30.53 -54.42 13.92
C TYR A 11 -30.80 -53.94 12.50
N ILE A 12 -29.99 -53.00 11.96
CA ILE A 12 -30.12 -52.51 10.58
C ILE A 12 -29.84 -53.63 9.56
N LEU A 13 -28.83 -54.48 9.79
CA LEU A 13 -28.54 -55.66 8.95
C LEU A 13 -29.61 -56.76 9.07
N LEU A 14 -30.24 -56.96 10.24
CA LEU A 14 -31.36 -57.91 10.44
C LEU A 14 -32.68 -57.40 9.87
N THR A 15 -33.00 -56.10 9.96
CA THR A 15 -34.17 -55.50 9.30
C THR A 15 -34.03 -55.47 7.78
N PHE A 16 -32.82 -55.31 7.25
CA PHE A 16 -32.58 -55.44 5.81
C PHE A 16 -32.61 -56.89 5.35
N LYS A 17 -32.08 -57.84 6.14
CA LYS A 17 -32.15 -59.27 5.84
C LYS A 17 -33.59 -59.79 5.92
N THR A 18 -34.41 -59.32 6.87
CA THR A 18 -35.84 -59.70 6.95
C THR A 18 -36.68 -59.04 5.85
N ALA A 19 -36.39 -57.80 5.45
CA ALA A 19 -37.06 -57.15 4.31
C ALA A 19 -36.70 -57.79 2.95
N VAL A 20 -35.49 -58.36 2.82
CA VAL A 20 -35.02 -59.07 1.61
C VAL A 20 -35.37 -60.56 1.64
N VAL A 21 -35.52 -61.19 2.82
CA VAL A 21 -35.94 -62.59 2.96
C VAL A 21 -37.48 -62.74 2.96
N GLN A 22 -38.24 -61.70 3.30
CA GLN A 22 -39.71 -61.70 3.23
C GLN A 22 -40.27 -61.36 1.84
N ASN A 23 -39.43 -60.86 0.94
CA ASN A 23 -39.74 -60.78 -0.49
C ASN A 23 -38.76 -61.68 -1.23
N GLU A 24 -39.14 -62.93 -1.42
CA GLU A 24 -38.58 -63.79 -2.46
C GLU A 24 -38.91 -63.18 -3.83
N ILE A 25 -38.23 -62.11 -4.19
CA ILE A 25 -38.24 -61.58 -5.55
C ILE A 25 -36.78 -61.39 -5.92
N GLN A 26 -36.26 -62.38 -6.63
CA GLN A 26 -34.99 -62.30 -7.35
C GLN A 26 -35.12 -61.22 -8.43
N ASN A 27 -34.68 -60.00 -8.12
CA ASN A 27 -34.62 -58.91 -9.11
C ASN A 27 -33.21 -58.32 -9.15
N GLU A 28 -32.64 -58.23 -10.36
CA GLU A 28 -31.28 -57.77 -10.66
C GLU A 28 -30.94 -56.40 -10.05
N THR A 29 -31.96 -55.56 -9.80
CA THR A 29 -31.83 -54.22 -9.21
C THR A 29 -31.24 -54.23 -7.79
N VAL A 30 -31.40 -55.33 -7.04
CA VAL A 30 -30.87 -55.45 -5.67
C VAL A 30 -29.37 -55.76 -5.69
N LEU A 31 -28.85 -56.39 -6.76
CA LEU A 31 -27.43 -56.70 -6.92
C LEU A 31 -26.60 -55.44 -7.24
N GLU A 32 -27.11 -54.54 -8.09
CA GLU A 32 -26.43 -53.27 -8.42
C GLU A 32 -26.35 -52.29 -7.22
N ILE A 33 -27.38 -52.27 -6.36
CA ILE A 33 -27.37 -51.50 -5.11
C ILE A 33 -26.33 -52.08 -4.12
N ARG A 34 -26.14 -53.39 -4.13
CA ARG A 34 -25.20 -54.08 -3.25
C ARG A 34 -23.74 -53.83 -3.64
N GLU A 35 -23.45 -53.74 -4.94
CA GLU A 35 -22.10 -53.47 -5.45
C GLU A 35 -21.71 -51.98 -5.30
N SER A 36 -22.63 -51.05 -5.55
CA SER A 36 -22.39 -49.59 -5.41
C SER A 36 -22.17 -49.11 -3.96
N LEU A 37 -22.64 -49.86 -2.96
CA LEU A 37 -22.47 -49.54 -1.53
C LEU A 37 -21.24 -50.20 -0.88
N SER A 38 -20.53 -51.09 -1.58
CA SER A 38 -19.39 -51.84 -1.03
C SER A 38 -18.13 -50.97 -0.84
N VAL A 39 -17.88 -50.04 -1.76
CA VAL A 39 -16.70 -49.17 -1.76
C VAL A 39 -16.77 -48.07 -0.68
N PRO A 40 -17.91 -47.36 -0.47
CA PRO A 40 -18.05 -46.36 0.60
C PRO A 40 -17.92 -46.95 2.01
N VAL A 41 -18.38 -48.18 2.22
CA VAL A 41 -18.36 -48.86 3.52
C VAL A 41 -16.96 -49.34 3.90
N ALA A 42 -16.19 -49.86 2.93
CA ALA A 42 -14.80 -50.25 3.16
C ALA A 42 -13.89 -49.04 3.47
N TYR A 43 -14.17 -47.89 2.85
CA TYR A 43 -13.44 -46.63 3.09
C TYR A 43 -13.71 -46.08 4.51
N LEU A 44 -14.97 -46.09 4.96
CA LEU A 44 -15.38 -45.70 6.31
C LEU A 44 -14.74 -46.57 7.41
N MET A 45 -14.63 -47.88 7.18
CA MET A 45 -14.03 -48.82 8.14
C MET A 45 -12.52 -48.64 8.31
N LYS A 46 -11.81 -48.16 7.27
CA LYS A 46 -10.37 -47.89 7.31
C LYS A 46 -10.07 -46.56 8.01
N ALA A 47 -10.89 -45.53 7.80
CA ALA A 47 -10.74 -44.20 8.41
C ALA A 47 -11.00 -44.17 9.92
N LEU A 48 -11.79 -45.12 10.45
CA LEU A 48 -12.20 -45.15 11.87
C LEU A 48 -11.25 -45.96 12.79
N LYS A 49 -10.21 -46.62 12.25
CA LYS A 49 -9.37 -47.55 13.02
C LYS A 49 -8.30 -46.86 13.87
N GLU A 50 -7.62 -45.85 13.34
CA GLU A 50 -6.54 -45.12 14.02
C GLU A 50 -7.01 -44.20 15.17
N PRO A 51 -8.15 -43.47 15.06
CA PRO A 51 -8.63 -42.63 16.16
C PRO A 51 -9.05 -43.42 17.40
N ILE A 52 -9.52 -44.67 17.21
CA ILE A 52 -9.99 -45.54 18.30
C ILE A 52 -8.84 -46.15 19.09
N GLU A 53 -7.70 -46.44 18.44
CA GLU A 53 -6.49 -46.90 19.14
C GLU A 53 -5.80 -45.72 19.86
N TRP A 54 -5.75 -44.54 19.24
CA TRP A 54 -5.19 -43.33 19.86
C TRP A 54 -5.95 -42.87 21.13
N TYR A 55 -7.28 -43.00 21.15
CA TYR A 55 -8.11 -42.67 22.32
C TYR A 55 -7.83 -43.58 23.53
N LYS A 56 -7.46 -44.85 23.30
CA LYS A 56 -7.15 -45.79 24.39
C LYS A 56 -5.81 -45.47 25.08
N ASP A 57 -4.81 -45.08 24.30
CA ASP A 57 -3.46 -44.82 24.82
C ASP A 57 -3.37 -43.51 25.63
N ASN A 58 -4.16 -42.50 25.26
CA ASN A 58 -4.16 -41.22 25.98
C ASN A 58 -4.99 -41.23 27.26
N ILE A 59 -6.06 -42.04 27.33
CA ILE A 59 -6.82 -42.27 28.58
C ILE A 59 -5.92 -42.94 29.63
N ALA A 60 -5.07 -43.89 29.22
CA ALA A 60 -4.13 -44.55 30.13
C ALA A 60 -3.06 -43.57 30.67
N LYS A 61 -2.58 -42.64 29.83
CA LYS A 61 -1.65 -41.57 30.26
C LYS A 61 -2.31 -40.56 31.20
N PHE A 62 -3.56 -40.18 30.94
CA PHE A 62 -4.31 -39.22 31.76
C PHE A 62 -4.57 -39.75 33.18
N TYR A 63 -4.99 -41.02 33.28
CA TYR A 63 -5.12 -41.69 34.58
C TYR A 63 -3.77 -41.81 35.32
N GLY A 64 -2.67 -42.05 34.61
CA GLY A 64 -1.32 -42.10 35.20
C GLY A 64 -0.82 -40.75 35.75
N ILE A 65 -1.23 -39.63 35.15
CA ILE A 65 -0.89 -38.27 35.62
C ILE A 65 -1.76 -37.90 36.84
N LEU A 66 -3.07 -38.19 36.78
CA LEU A 66 -4.00 -37.93 37.87
C LEU A 66 -3.59 -38.67 39.16
N PHE A 67 -3.19 -39.94 39.04
CA PHE A 67 -2.75 -40.77 40.17
C PHE A 67 -1.42 -40.31 40.78
N LYS A 68 -0.52 -39.73 39.98
CA LYS A 68 0.74 -39.13 40.47
C LYS A 68 0.50 -37.81 41.21
N PHE A 69 -0.50 -37.04 40.79
CA PHE A 69 -0.81 -35.73 41.37
C PHE A 69 -1.51 -35.86 42.73
N ILE A 70 -2.45 -36.81 42.83
CA ILE A 70 -3.19 -37.10 44.07
C ILE A 70 -2.29 -37.67 45.17
N ASN A 71 -1.26 -38.44 44.81
CA ASN A 71 -0.35 -39.06 45.79
C ASN A 71 0.87 -38.20 46.20
N SER A 72 1.03 -36.99 45.67
CA SER A 72 2.26 -36.18 45.88
C SER A 72 2.08 -34.89 46.69
N SER A 73 0.93 -34.65 47.32
CA SER A 73 0.73 -33.44 48.14
C SER A 73 0.32 -33.76 49.59
N GLU A 74 1.34 -33.94 50.44
CA GLU A 74 1.26 -33.39 51.80
C GLU A 74 1.44 -31.87 51.67
N LEU A 75 0.44 -31.05 52.04
CA LEU A 75 0.54 -29.68 52.60
C LEU A 75 -0.77 -28.88 52.45
N ASN A 76 -1.63 -29.01 53.47
CA ASN A 76 -2.33 -27.99 54.28
C ASN A 76 -2.72 -26.57 53.79
N ASP A 77 -2.71 -26.21 52.51
CA ASP A 77 -3.45 -25.03 52.03
C ASP A 77 -4.33 -25.38 50.82
N CYS A 78 -5.46 -26.00 51.14
CA CYS A 78 -6.42 -26.55 50.19
C CYS A 78 -7.28 -25.51 49.46
N GLU A 79 -7.21 -24.21 49.74
CA GLU A 79 -8.03 -23.23 49.02
C GLU A 79 -7.25 -22.60 47.85
N GLU A 80 -6.06 -22.06 48.08
CA GLU A 80 -5.34 -21.30 47.05
C GLU A 80 -4.68 -22.20 45.97
N ALA A 81 -4.17 -23.36 46.38
CA ALA A 81 -3.72 -24.40 45.45
C ALA A 81 -4.92 -24.97 44.66
N PHE A 82 -6.10 -25.07 45.26
CA PHE A 82 -7.29 -25.60 44.61
C PHE A 82 -7.88 -24.60 43.60
N TYR A 83 -7.90 -23.30 43.90
CA TYR A 83 -8.33 -22.25 42.96
C TYR A 83 -7.38 -22.08 41.76
N GLN A 84 -6.07 -22.14 41.97
CA GLN A 84 -5.10 -22.10 40.86
C GLN A 84 -5.12 -23.40 40.04
N THR A 85 -5.34 -24.55 40.68
CA THR A 85 -5.43 -25.84 39.98
C THR A 85 -6.76 -25.98 39.24
N GLU A 86 -7.89 -25.47 39.77
CA GLU A 86 -9.21 -25.43 39.12
C GLU A 86 -9.24 -24.47 37.93
N GLY A 87 -8.68 -23.27 38.07
CA GLY A 87 -8.55 -22.31 36.97
C GLY A 87 -7.69 -22.87 35.84
N ASN A 88 -6.54 -23.45 36.19
CA ASN A 88 -5.64 -24.07 35.22
C ASN A 88 -6.22 -25.36 34.63
N LEU A 89 -6.95 -26.20 35.38
CA LEU A 89 -7.58 -27.41 34.83
C LEU A 89 -8.69 -27.05 33.85
N LEU A 90 -9.53 -26.06 34.19
CA LEU A 90 -10.62 -25.62 33.32
C LEU A 90 -10.06 -24.93 32.07
N GLU A 91 -9.02 -24.11 32.22
CA GLU A 91 -8.35 -23.48 31.10
C GLU A 91 -7.62 -24.50 30.23
N ILE A 92 -6.93 -25.50 30.80
CA ILE A 92 -6.31 -26.62 30.06
C ILE A 92 -7.36 -27.49 29.38
N LEU A 93 -8.47 -27.82 30.04
CA LEU A 93 -9.59 -28.59 29.46
C LEU A 93 -10.24 -27.83 28.31
N VAL A 94 -10.47 -26.52 28.47
CA VAL A 94 -11.00 -25.66 27.41
C VAL A 94 -10.00 -25.52 26.28
N ARG A 95 -8.69 -25.39 26.55
CA ARG A 95 -7.63 -25.29 25.54
C ARG A 95 -7.42 -26.61 24.80
N GLU A 96 -7.44 -27.75 25.48
CA GLU A 96 -7.38 -29.10 24.89
C GLU A 96 -8.65 -29.41 24.10
N LEU A 97 -9.85 -29.07 24.59
CA LEU A 97 -11.09 -29.20 23.82
C LEU A 97 -11.10 -28.31 22.58
N LEU A 98 -10.66 -27.06 22.68
CA LEU A 98 -10.56 -26.14 21.54
C LEU A 98 -9.46 -26.56 20.55
N ASN A 99 -8.30 -27.05 21.02
CA ASN A 99 -7.21 -27.55 20.19
C ASN A 99 -7.57 -28.88 19.49
N ASN A 100 -8.29 -29.79 20.17
CA ASN A 100 -8.74 -31.04 19.57
C ASN A 100 -9.97 -30.85 18.64
N MET A 101 -10.80 -29.84 18.86
CA MET A 101 -11.84 -29.42 17.90
C MET A 101 -11.26 -28.76 16.65
N HIS A 102 -10.05 -28.21 16.71
CA HIS A 102 -9.36 -27.66 15.53
C HIS A 102 -8.80 -28.75 14.59
N ILE A 103 -8.65 -30.00 15.04
CA ILE A 103 -8.09 -31.10 14.24
C ILE A 103 -9.18 -31.89 13.46
N THR A 104 -10.46 -31.69 13.75
CA THR A 104 -11.57 -32.43 13.10
C THR A 104 -12.44 -31.57 12.17
N ALA A 105 -11.81 -30.61 11.47
CA ALA A 105 -12.45 -29.88 10.36
C ALA A 105 -12.53 -30.69 9.05
N ASN A 106 -11.92 -31.89 8.99
CA ASN A 106 -12.02 -32.83 7.88
C ASN A 106 -12.26 -34.25 8.42
N ASP A 107 -13.52 -34.60 8.67
CA ASP A 107 -14.11 -35.91 8.32
C ASP A 107 -15.49 -36.05 8.99
N GLN A 108 -16.53 -36.07 8.14
CA GLN A 108 -17.91 -36.31 8.57
C GLN A 108 -18.18 -37.81 8.73
N LYS A 109 -18.68 -38.20 9.91
CA LYS A 109 -20.01 -38.83 10.12
C LYS A 109 -20.08 -39.53 11.49
N THR A 110 -20.86 -38.97 12.43
CA THR A 110 -21.63 -39.80 13.38
C THR A 110 -22.96 -39.12 13.74
N ASN A 111 -23.97 -39.97 13.93
CA ASN A 111 -25.38 -39.67 14.18
C ASN A 111 -25.64 -38.75 15.37
N GLU A 112 -26.44 -37.73 15.15
CA GLU A 112 -26.46 -36.51 15.97
C GLU A 112 -27.49 -36.52 17.09
N LYS A 113 -28.39 -37.52 17.12
CA LYS A 113 -29.39 -37.68 18.19
C LYS A 113 -28.90 -38.53 19.37
N ASP A 114 -27.97 -39.46 19.11
CA ASP A 114 -27.43 -40.38 20.13
C ASP A 114 -26.14 -39.85 20.77
N THR A 115 -25.38 -38.99 20.07
CA THR A 115 -24.19 -38.32 20.61
C THR A 115 -24.60 -37.18 21.55
N CYS A 116 -25.67 -36.44 21.25
CA CYS A 116 -26.27 -35.50 22.20
C CYS A 116 -26.78 -36.23 23.46
N ASN A 117 -27.46 -37.38 23.33
CA ASN A 117 -27.87 -38.18 24.49
C ASN A 117 -26.68 -38.75 25.27
N LYS A 118 -25.60 -39.18 24.62
CA LYS A 118 -24.40 -39.67 25.33
C LYS A 118 -23.58 -38.56 25.97
N ILE A 119 -23.46 -37.41 25.31
CA ILE A 119 -22.86 -36.20 25.88
C ILE A 119 -23.74 -35.68 27.01
N GLN A 120 -25.06 -35.71 26.88
CA GLN A 120 -26.01 -35.35 27.93
C GLN A 120 -25.95 -36.32 29.11
N ILE A 121 -25.91 -37.63 28.89
CA ILE A 121 -25.73 -38.64 29.96
C ILE A 121 -24.34 -38.50 30.60
N TRP A 122 -23.30 -38.18 29.83
CA TRP A 122 -21.95 -37.95 30.35
C TRP A 122 -21.85 -36.65 31.14
N ILE A 123 -22.52 -35.58 30.69
CA ILE A 123 -22.68 -34.30 31.37
C ILE A 123 -23.52 -34.47 32.64
N GLU A 124 -24.63 -35.22 32.60
CA GLU A 124 -25.46 -35.53 33.76
C GLU A 124 -24.69 -36.39 34.77
N TYR A 125 -23.86 -37.31 34.30
CA TYR A 125 -22.94 -38.09 35.14
C TYR A 125 -21.84 -37.21 35.75
N LEU A 126 -21.24 -36.29 34.99
CA LEU A 126 -20.24 -35.33 35.49
C LEU A 126 -20.87 -34.34 36.48
N ILE A 127 -22.06 -33.81 36.19
CA ILE A 127 -22.84 -32.95 37.07
C ILE A 127 -23.18 -33.70 38.37
N ASN A 128 -23.59 -34.97 38.29
CA ASN A 128 -23.91 -35.76 39.48
C ASN A 128 -22.67 -36.17 40.27
N THR A 129 -21.54 -36.46 39.60
CA THR A 129 -20.26 -36.77 40.25
C THR A 129 -19.70 -35.53 40.93
N LEU A 130 -19.72 -34.37 40.26
CA LEU A 130 -19.29 -33.09 40.83
C LEU A 130 -20.24 -32.59 41.94
N LYS A 131 -21.57 -32.80 41.82
CA LYS A 131 -22.53 -32.53 42.90
C LYS A 131 -22.33 -33.42 44.13
N ASN A 132 -21.92 -34.67 43.92
CA ASN A 132 -21.72 -35.64 45.00
C ASN A 132 -20.34 -35.52 45.66
N GLU A 133 -19.31 -35.07 44.94
CA GLU A 133 -17.94 -34.93 45.48
C GLU A 133 -17.56 -33.50 45.90
N PHE A 134 -18.21 -32.45 45.36
CA PHE A 134 -17.92 -31.06 45.70
C PHE A 134 -19.18 -30.33 46.16
N CYS A 135 -19.30 -30.13 47.47
CA CYS A 135 -20.45 -29.45 48.07
C CYS A 135 -20.74 -28.09 47.42
N ASN A 136 -21.98 -27.94 46.91
CA ASN A 136 -22.77 -26.71 46.79
C ASN A 136 -22.13 -25.44 46.20
N ASN A 137 -21.19 -25.54 45.26
CA ASN A 137 -20.72 -24.34 44.55
C ASN A 137 -21.58 -24.05 43.30
N ILE A 138 -22.69 -23.35 43.52
CA ILE A 138 -23.68 -22.92 42.51
C ILE A 138 -23.02 -22.21 41.30
N HIS A 139 -21.87 -21.57 41.49
CA HIS A 139 -21.21 -20.77 40.46
C HIS A 139 -20.50 -21.60 39.38
N ILE A 140 -19.94 -22.77 39.73
CA ILE A 140 -19.32 -23.72 38.78
C ILE A 140 -20.40 -24.32 37.88
N ASN A 141 -21.55 -24.68 38.46
CA ASN A 141 -22.68 -25.22 37.70
C ASN A 141 -23.21 -24.23 36.64
N TYR A 142 -23.30 -22.93 36.94
CA TYR A 142 -23.73 -21.93 35.94
C TYR A 142 -22.73 -21.73 34.80
N LYS A 143 -21.41 -21.65 35.10
CA LYS A 143 -20.38 -21.54 34.05
C LYS A 143 -20.27 -22.80 33.20
N LEU A 144 -20.43 -23.99 33.81
CA LEU A 144 -20.53 -25.25 33.06
C LEU A 144 -21.78 -25.25 32.17
N PHE A 145 -22.93 -24.80 32.67
CA PHE A 145 -24.17 -24.67 31.90
C PHE A 145 -24.01 -23.68 30.73
N ASP A 146 -23.30 -22.57 30.90
CA ASP A 146 -23.02 -21.62 29.82
C ASP A 146 -22.13 -22.25 28.75
N VAL A 147 -21.05 -22.91 29.14
CA VAL A 147 -20.16 -23.65 28.23
C VAL A 147 -20.93 -24.77 27.51
N ILE A 148 -21.77 -25.52 28.22
CA ILE A 148 -22.64 -26.57 27.68
C ILE A 148 -23.68 -25.98 26.72
N SER A 149 -24.29 -24.84 27.05
CA SER A 149 -25.28 -24.18 26.18
C SER A 149 -24.63 -23.71 24.88
N VAL A 150 -23.41 -23.18 24.96
CA VAL A 150 -22.62 -22.74 23.81
C VAL A 150 -22.20 -23.95 22.97
N LEU A 151 -21.73 -25.03 23.60
CA LEU A 151 -21.38 -26.29 22.94
C LEU A 151 -22.59 -26.93 22.27
N CYS A 152 -23.71 -27.15 22.99
CA CYS A 152 -24.94 -27.69 22.42
C CYS A 152 -25.49 -26.83 21.27
N LYS A 153 -25.43 -25.51 21.38
CA LYS A 153 -25.83 -24.59 20.29
C LYS A 153 -24.88 -24.68 19.09
N HIS A 154 -23.58 -24.92 19.32
CA HIS A 154 -22.59 -25.09 18.27
C HIS A 154 -22.72 -26.46 17.59
N THR A 155 -22.84 -27.54 18.37
CA THR A 155 -23.08 -28.90 17.90
C THR A 155 -24.40 -28.94 17.14
N ASN A 156 -25.52 -28.45 17.67
CA ASN A 156 -26.80 -28.41 16.94
C ASN A 156 -26.72 -27.65 15.61
N ARG A 157 -25.91 -26.58 15.52
CA ARG A 157 -25.69 -25.86 14.26
C ARG A 157 -24.85 -26.68 13.27
N GLN A 158 -23.79 -27.36 13.72
CA GLN A 158 -22.99 -28.24 12.88
C GLN A 158 -23.80 -29.44 12.39
N VAL A 159 -24.68 -29.94 13.26
CA VAL A 159 -25.63 -31.03 13.03
C VAL A 159 -26.62 -30.69 11.95
N GLN A 160 -27.30 -29.56 12.14
CA GLN A 160 -28.22 -29.04 11.16
C GLN A 160 -27.55 -28.78 9.80
N THR A 161 -26.33 -28.21 9.81
CA THR A 161 -25.55 -27.99 8.58
C THR A 161 -25.18 -29.31 7.88
N SER A 162 -24.82 -30.35 8.64
CA SER A 162 -24.46 -31.67 8.10
C SER A 162 -25.67 -32.42 7.54
N VAL A 163 -26.83 -32.35 8.22
CA VAL A 163 -28.11 -32.88 7.71
C VAL A 163 -28.53 -32.15 6.43
N GLU A 164 -28.40 -30.83 6.38
CA GLU A 164 -28.68 -30.04 5.18
C GLU A 164 -27.73 -30.40 4.02
N ASN A 165 -26.45 -30.63 4.30
CA ASN A 165 -25.48 -31.10 3.29
C ASN A 165 -25.85 -32.49 2.75
N LEU A 166 -26.26 -33.42 3.62
CA LEU A 166 -26.71 -34.75 3.20
C LEU A 166 -27.99 -34.67 2.34
N LYS A 167 -28.94 -33.80 2.72
CA LYS A 167 -30.15 -33.55 1.92
C LYS A 167 -29.81 -33.02 0.54
N ASP A 168 -28.81 -32.15 0.43
CA ASP A 168 -28.39 -31.59 -0.86
C ASP A 168 -27.59 -32.58 -1.71
N LEU A 169 -26.80 -33.47 -1.10
CA LEU A 169 -26.12 -34.57 -1.79
C LEU A 169 -27.09 -35.60 -2.41
N MET A 170 -28.30 -35.72 -1.87
CA MET A 170 -29.34 -36.61 -2.39
C MET A 170 -30.17 -35.97 -3.52
N LYS A 171 -29.95 -34.70 -3.86
CA LYS A 171 -30.68 -34.00 -4.93
C LYS A 171 -30.02 -34.25 -6.28
N THR A 172 -30.84 -34.18 -7.34
CA THR A 172 -30.28 -34.16 -8.70
C THR A 172 -29.50 -32.85 -8.93
N PRO A 173 -28.47 -32.87 -9.81
CA PRO A 173 -27.69 -31.68 -10.13
C PRO A 173 -28.54 -30.48 -10.56
N GLU A 174 -29.59 -30.70 -11.34
CA GLU A 174 -30.48 -29.65 -11.87
C GLU A 174 -31.24 -28.95 -10.74
N LYS A 175 -31.78 -29.73 -9.79
CA LYS A 175 -32.50 -29.19 -8.64
C LYS A 175 -31.57 -28.41 -7.71
N LEU A 176 -30.36 -28.92 -7.50
CA LEU A 176 -29.35 -28.26 -6.68
C LEU A 176 -28.91 -26.92 -7.30
N ILE A 177 -28.74 -26.87 -8.63
CA ILE A 177 -28.43 -25.64 -9.38
C ILE A 177 -29.55 -24.61 -9.24
N ALA A 178 -30.81 -25.00 -9.48
CA ALA A 178 -31.96 -24.09 -9.38
C ALA A 178 -32.08 -23.49 -7.97
N GLU A 179 -31.97 -24.34 -6.95
CA GLU A 179 -32.02 -23.91 -5.55
C GLU A 179 -30.81 -23.06 -5.12
N CYS A 180 -29.65 -23.23 -5.76
CA CYS A 180 -28.48 -22.38 -5.55
C CYS A 180 -28.71 -20.98 -6.14
N ILE A 181 -29.23 -20.90 -7.36
CA ILE A 181 -29.58 -19.64 -8.03
C ILE A 181 -30.60 -18.86 -7.20
N GLU A 182 -31.65 -19.53 -6.74
CA GLU A 182 -32.70 -18.90 -5.91
C GLU A 182 -32.14 -18.35 -4.59
N ALA A 183 -31.32 -19.14 -3.88
CA ALA A 183 -30.69 -18.69 -2.64
C ALA A 183 -29.85 -17.42 -2.85
N ILE A 184 -29.08 -17.34 -3.93
CA ILE A 184 -28.26 -16.16 -4.23
C ILE A 184 -29.13 -14.96 -4.63
N LYS A 185 -30.19 -15.17 -5.41
CA LYS A 185 -31.17 -14.12 -5.76
C LYS A 185 -31.85 -13.53 -4.52
N LEU A 186 -32.07 -14.34 -3.48
CA LEU A 186 -32.65 -13.94 -2.19
C LEU A 186 -31.62 -13.41 -1.17
N ASN A 187 -30.35 -13.25 -1.54
CA ASN A 187 -29.23 -12.87 -0.67
C ASN A 187 -28.91 -13.87 0.47
N ASP A 188 -29.39 -15.12 0.39
CA ASP A 188 -28.97 -16.20 1.28
C ASP A 188 -27.65 -16.82 0.78
N PHE A 189 -26.58 -16.04 0.92
CA PHE A 189 -25.25 -16.44 0.44
C PHE A 189 -24.68 -17.64 1.17
N LYS A 190 -25.09 -17.91 2.42
CA LYS A 190 -24.62 -19.07 3.17
C LYS A 190 -25.19 -20.36 2.58
N THR A 191 -26.49 -20.37 2.28
CA THR A 191 -27.12 -21.49 1.59
C THR A 191 -26.60 -21.62 0.16
N GLY A 192 -26.44 -20.51 -0.55
CA GLY A 192 -25.86 -20.47 -1.90
C GLY A 192 -24.44 -21.06 -1.93
N GLU A 193 -23.56 -20.65 -1.02
CA GLU A 193 -22.18 -21.16 -0.93
C GLU A 193 -22.17 -22.67 -0.66
N ARG A 194 -22.97 -23.11 0.31
CA ARG A 194 -23.09 -24.52 0.69
C ARG A 194 -23.51 -25.40 -0.49
N LYS A 195 -24.51 -24.97 -1.25
CA LYS A 195 -24.99 -25.66 -2.46
C LYS A 195 -23.95 -25.58 -3.58
N LEU A 196 -23.37 -24.41 -3.82
CA LEU A 196 -22.36 -24.22 -4.85
C LEU A 196 -21.15 -25.15 -4.65
N LYS A 197 -20.71 -25.41 -3.40
CA LYS A 197 -19.61 -26.34 -3.11
C LYS A 197 -19.85 -27.76 -3.66
N LEU A 198 -21.10 -28.21 -3.69
CA LEU A 198 -21.52 -29.53 -4.18
C LEU A 198 -21.73 -29.58 -5.71
N ILE A 199 -21.73 -28.43 -6.38
CA ILE A 199 -21.93 -28.33 -7.83
C ILE A 199 -20.58 -28.38 -8.55
N ASN A 200 -20.51 -29.09 -9.68
CA ASN A 200 -19.31 -29.15 -10.52
C ASN A 200 -18.93 -27.76 -11.07
N ASP A 201 -17.62 -27.51 -11.20
CA ASP A 201 -17.10 -26.20 -11.64
C ASP A 201 -17.67 -25.75 -13.00
N ILE A 202 -17.93 -26.68 -13.92
CA ILE A 202 -18.50 -26.44 -15.26
C ILE A 202 -19.86 -25.71 -15.17
N ASN A 203 -20.65 -25.99 -14.13
CA ASN A 203 -21.99 -25.41 -13.97
C ASN A 203 -21.95 -24.04 -13.28
N THR A 204 -20.80 -23.58 -12.82
CA THR A 204 -20.65 -22.28 -12.13
C THR A 204 -20.97 -21.13 -13.07
N GLU A 205 -20.53 -21.20 -14.32
CA GLU A 205 -20.81 -20.17 -15.34
C GLU A 205 -22.30 -20.03 -15.62
N PHE A 206 -23.01 -21.16 -15.75
CA PHE A 206 -24.47 -21.18 -15.90
C PHE A 206 -25.18 -20.50 -14.72
N ILE A 207 -24.78 -20.83 -13.49
CA ILE A 207 -25.33 -20.22 -12.27
C ILE A 207 -25.13 -18.70 -12.29
N VAL A 208 -23.92 -18.23 -12.63
CA VAL A 208 -23.61 -16.80 -12.68
C VAL A 208 -24.50 -16.09 -13.71
N LYS A 209 -24.63 -16.68 -14.90
CA LYS A 209 -25.46 -16.15 -16.00
C LYS A 209 -26.93 -16.01 -15.59
N GLU A 210 -27.48 -17.02 -14.92
CA GLU A 210 -28.87 -17.03 -14.45
C GLU A 210 -29.14 -16.05 -13.29
N ILE A 211 -28.14 -15.80 -12.43
CA ILE A 211 -28.24 -14.80 -11.36
C ILE A 211 -28.14 -13.39 -11.94
N TYR A 212 -27.18 -13.16 -12.83
CA TYR A 212 -26.99 -11.87 -13.48
C TYR A 212 -28.22 -11.52 -14.31
N ASN A 213 -28.70 -12.47 -15.13
CA ASN A 213 -29.88 -12.35 -15.99
C ASN A 213 -29.91 -11.05 -16.83
N ASN A 214 -28.73 -10.61 -17.30
CA ASN A 214 -28.53 -9.34 -18.01
C ASN A 214 -29.10 -8.10 -17.31
N ASN A 215 -29.28 -8.16 -15.97
CA ASN A 215 -29.70 -7.02 -15.18
C ASN A 215 -28.49 -6.45 -14.43
N GLU A 216 -28.16 -5.19 -14.74
CA GLU A 216 -27.03 -4.48 -14.13
C GLU A 216 -27.13 -4.38 -12.61
N GLU A 217 -28.34 -4.32 -12.04
CA GLU A 217 -28.56 -4.28 -10.58
C GLU A 217 -28.08 -5.57 -9.88
N ASN A 218 -27.94 -6.67 -10.63
CA ASN A 218 -27.44 -7.94 -10.11
C ASN A 218 -25.91 -8.04 -10.13
N PHE A 219 -25.18 -7.07 -10.72
CA PHE A 219 -23.73 -7.03 -10.70
C PHE A 219 -23.17 -7.15 -9.28
N GLU A 220 -23.65 -6.28 -8.38
CA GLU A 220 -23.21 -6.25 -6.98
C GLU A 220 -23.56 -7.52 -6.22
N LYS A 221 -24.70 -8.14 -6.53
CA LYS A 221 -25.10 -9.41 -5.89
C LYS A 221 -24.14 -10.52 -6.26
N VAL A 222 -23.83 -10.67 -7.55
CA VAL A 222 -22.87 -11.68 -8.04
C VAL A 222 -21.49 -11.40 -7.44
N LEU A 223 -21.01 -10.16 -7.53
CA LEU A 223 -19.70 -9.78 -7.01
C LEU A 223 -19.57 -10.09 -5.50
N LYS A 224 -20.55 -9.66 -4.70
CA LYS A 224 -20.57 -9.86 -3.25
C LYS A 224 -20.66 -11.34 -2.89
N PHE A 225 -21.49 -12.12 -3.58
CA PHE A 225 -21.56 -13.56 -3.35
C PHE A 225 -20.19 -14.22 -3.58
N PHE A 226 -19.59 -14.03 -4.76
CA PHE A 226 -18.31 -14.66 -5.10
C PHE A 226 -17.13 -14.13 -4.27
N SER A 227 -17.20 -12.91 -3.72
CA SER A 227 -16.21 -12.44 -2.74
C SER A 227 -16.22 -13.21 -1.40
N ASN A 228 -17.31 -13.91 -1.09
CA ASN A 228 -17.50 -14.58 0.22
C ASN A 228 -17.33 -16.10 0.18
N ILE A 229 -17.38 -16.76 -0.98
CA ILE A 229 -17.50 -18.23 -1.04
C ILE A 229 -16.22 -19.03 -0.73
N GLY A 230 -15.09 -18.37 -0.46
CA GLY A 230 -13.79 -18.98 -0.14
C GLY A 230 -13.14 -19.85 -1.23
N ASN A 231 -13.92 -20.34 -2.20
CA ASN A 231 -13.46 -21.14 -3.33
C ASN A 231 -12.98 -20.21 -4.46
N ILE A 232 -11.66 -20.09 -4.58
CA ILE A 232 -11.01 -19.16 -5.51
C ILE A 232 -11.33 -19.48 -6.97
N ARG A 233 -11.34 -20.77 -7.35
CA ARG A 233 -11.64 -21.18 -8.73
C ARG A 233 -13.03 -20.76 -9.16
N LYS A 234 -14.03 -21.01 -8.31
CA LYS A 234 -15.43 -20.61 -8.58
C LYS A 234 -15.60 -19.10 -8.53
N SER A 235 -14.89 -18.42 -7.63
CA SER A 235 -14.85 -16.95 -7.56
C SER A 235 -14.33 -16.35 -8.86
N PHE A 236 -13.24 -16.92 -9.41
CA PHE A 236 -12.68 -16.47 -10.69
C PHE A 236 -13.65 -16.68 -11.85
N VAL A 237 -14.39 -17.80 -11.91
CA VAL A 237 -15.42 -17.99 -12.94
C VAL A 237 -16.49 -16.90 -12.86
N GLY A 238 -16.95 -16.57 -11.65
CA GLY A 238 -17.90 -15.48 -11.44
C GLY A 238 -17.35 -14.12 -11.89
N TYR A 239 -16.12 -13.78 -11.50
CA TYR A 239 -15.50 -12.52 -11.90
C TYR A 239 -15.25 -12.43 -13.40
N LYS A 240 -14.77 -13.51 -14.02
CA LYS A 240 -14.53 -13.60 -15.47
C LYS A 240 -15.82 -13.30 -16.25
N PHE A 241 -16.92 -13.92 -15.87
CA PHE A 241 -18.23 -13.65 -16.49
C PHE A 241 -18.65 -12.18 -16.34
N LEU A 242 -18.48 -11.60 -15.14
CA LEU A 242 -18.80 -10.19 -14.90
C LEU A 242 -17.94 -9.26 -15.76
N TYR A 243 -16.65 -9.55 -15.92
CA TYR A 243 -15.76 -8.77 -16.76
C TYR A 243 -16.14 -8.83 -18.24
N GLU A 244 -16.44 -10.02 -18.77
CA GLU A 244 -16.93 -10.18 -20.15
C GLU A 244 -18.26 -9.44 -20.36
N SER A 245 -19.14 -9.45 -19.34
CA SER A 245 -20.39 -8.71 -19.38
C SER A 245 -20.19 -7.19 -19.46
N ILE A 246 -19.20 -6.65 -18.74
CA ILE A 246 -18.86 -5.22 -18.78
C ILE A 246 -18.12 -4.84 -20.07
N GLU A 247 -17.19 -5.67 -20.55
CA GLU A 247 -16.48 -5.39 -21.81
C GLU A 247 -17.44 -5.34 -23.01
N ASN A 248 -18.54 -6.10 -22.95
CA ASN A 248 -19.59 -6.06 -23.98
C ASN A 248 -20.56 -4.87 -23.83
N SER A 249 -20.43 -4.06 -22.77
CA SER A 249 -21.24 -2.86 -22.58
C SER A 249 -20.70 -1.68 -23.41
N VAL A 250 -21.59 -0.81 -23.87
CA VAL A 250 -21.24 0.35 -24.72
C VAL A 250 -20.57 1.46 -23.90
N LYS A 251 -20.83 1.54 -22.60
CA LYS A 251 -20.37 2.63 -21.72
C LYS A 251 -19.32 2.12 -20.75
N PHE A 252 -18.22 2.87 -20.61
CA PHE A 252 -17.24 2.60 -19.57
C PHE A 252 -17.82 2.88 -18.19
N GLU A 253 -17.87 1.86 -17.34
CA GLU A 253 -18.40 1.94 -15.97
C GLU A 253 -17.28 1.79 -14.95
N SER A 254 -16.60 2.91 -14.66
CA SER A 254 -15.42 2.98 -13.77
C SER A 254 -15.62 2.25 -12.44
N TYR A 255 -16.82 2.32 -11.86
CA TYR A 255 -17.14 1.68 -10.58
C TYR A 255 -17.04 0.15 -10.66
N LYS A 256 -17.64 -0.44 -11.70
CA LYS A 256 -17.66 -1.90 -11.92
C LYS A 256 -16.25 -2.42 -12.21
N TYR A 257 -15.47 -1.71 -13.03
CA TYR A 257 -14.06 -2.03 -13.29
C TYR A 257 -13.21 -2.00 -12.02
N TYR A 258 -13.35 -0.94 -11.21
CA TYR A 258 -12.61 -0.79 -9.96
C TYR A 258 -12.93 -1.91 -8.98
N LYS A 259 -14.23 -2.22 -8.80
CA LYS A 259 -14.68 -3.29 -7.90
C LYS A 259 -14.24 -4.68 -8.35
N LEU A 260 -14.22 -4.95 -9.65
CA LEU A 260 -13.65 -6.20 -10.17
C LEU A 260 -12.14 -6.27 -9.94
N TYR A 261 -11.40 -5.18 -10.18
CA TYR A 261 -9.96 -5.15 -9.92
C TYR A 261 -9.65 -5.44 -8.45
N GLU A 262 -10.40 -4.83 -7.52
CA GLU A 262 -10.24 -5.05 -6.08
C GLU A 262 -10.37 -6.54 -5.72
N ASN A 263 -11.35 -7.24 -6.30
CA ASN A 263 -11.59 -8.66 -6.03
C ASN A 263 -10.59 -9.58 -6.75
N ILE A 264 -10.22 -9.28 -7.99
CA ILE A 264 -9.21 -10.02 -8.75
C ILE A 264 -7.84 -9.89 -8.10
N ASN A 265 -7.48 -8.69 -7.62
CA ASN A 265 -6.21 -8.47 -6.94
C ASN A 265 -6.10 -9.27 -5.63
N LYS A 266 -7.21 -9.48 -4.91
CA LYS A 266 -7.24 -10.34 -3.70
C LYS A 266 -6.91 -11.81 -4.04
N ILE A 267 -7.44 -12.34 -5.14
CA ILE A 267 -7.19 -13.74 -5.52
C ILE A 267 -5.85 -13.94 -6.26
N TYR A 268 -5.33 -12.92 -6.93
CA TYR A 268 -4.09 -12.99 -7.71
C TYR A 268 -2.88 -13.42 -6.87
N HIS A 269 -2.83 -13.02 -5.59
CA HIS A 269 -1.72 -13.37 -4.71
C HIS A 269 -1.79 -14.80 -4.15
N ILE A 270 -2.86 -15.54 -4.46
CA ILE A 270 -3.09 -16.88 -3.90
C ILE A 270 -2.59 -17.94 -4.88
N LYS A 271 -1.36 -18.42 -4.64
CA LYS A 271 -0.61 -19.36 -5.52
C LYS A 271 -1.17 -20.80 -5.56
N THR A 272 -2.34 -21.04 -4.98
CA THR A 272 -2.86 -22.40 -4.74
C THR A 272 -3.49 -23.05 -5.97
N TYR A 273 -3.69 -22.31 -7.07
CA TYR A 273 -4.41 -22.78 -8.27
C TYR A 273 -3.66 -22.45 -9.58
N PRO A 274 -2.61 -23.21 -9.93
CA PRO A 274 -1.75 -22.92 -11.10
C PRO A 274 -2.51 -22.95 -12.45
N ASN A 275 -3.58 -23.74 -12.51
CA ASN A 275 -4.44 -23.93 -13.67
C ASN A 275 -5.33 -22.72 -14.03
N ILE A 276 -5.45 -21.71 -13.16
CA ILE A 276 -6.14 -20.44 -13.48
C ILE A 276 -5.22 -19.22 -13.36
N GLU A 277 -3.98 -19.40 -12.90
CA GLU A 277 -3.04 -18.33 -12.58
C GLU A 277 -2.81 -17.38 -13.76
N ILE A 278 -2.54 -17.92 -14.95
CA ILE A 278 -2.33 -17.14 -16.18
C ILE A 278 -3.59 -16.34 -16.54
N SER A 279 -4.77 -16.95 -16.44
CA SER A 279 -6.03 -16.27 -16.76
C SER A 279 -6.35 -15.15 -15.77
N VAL A 280 -6.10 -15.37 -14.47
CA VAL A 280 -6.24 -14.33 -13.43
C VAL A 280 -5.25 -13.19 -13.69
N ALA A 281 -3.99 -13.51 -14.02
CA ALA A 281 -2.96 -12.52 -14.32
C ALA A 281 -3.33 -11.65 -15.54
N ASN A 282 -3.77 -12.28 -16.64
CA ASN A 282 -4.18 -11.58 -17.86
C ASN A 282 -5.39 -10.68 -17.60
N MET A 283 -6.39 -11.18 -16.86
CA MET A 283 -7.57 -10.41 -16.50
C MET A 283 -7.23 -9.23 -15.58
N ARG A 284 -6.36 -9.45 -14.58
CA ARG A 284 -5.84 -8.39 -13.70
C ARG A 284 -5.16 -7.30 -14.52
N GLN A 285 -4.27 -7.68 -15.44
CA GLN A 285 -3.57 -6.73 -16.31
C GLN A 285 -4.53 -5.94 -17.21
N SER A 286 -5.57 -6.60 -17.74
CA SER A 286 -6.56 -5.90 -18.57
C SER A 286 -7.36 -4.87 -17.76
N LEU A 287 -7.82 -5.25 -16.56
CA LEU A 287 -8.49 -4.34 -15.63
C LEU A 287 -7.57 -3.19 -15.20
N GLU A 288 -6.31 -3.49 -14.92
CA GLU A 288 -5.25 -2.52 -14.59
C GLU A 288 -5.10 -1.48 -15.70
N ASN A 289 -4.92 -1.92 -16.95
CA ASN A 289 -4.80 -1.03 -18.10
C ASN A 289 -6.03 -0.12 -18.25
N LYS A 290 -7.25 -0.67 -18.10
CA LYS A 290 -8.49 0.10 -18.21
C LYS A 290 -8.60 1.17 -17.12
N LEU A 291 -8.23 0.85 -15.89
CA LEU A 291 -8.24 1.81 -14.77
C LEU A 291 -7.14 2.86 -14.89
N GLN A 292 -5.96 2.49 -15.41
CA GLN A 292 -4.89 3.46 -15.73
C GLN A 292 -5.34 4.44 -16.82
N THR A 293 -5.99 3.97 -17.89
CA THR A 293 -6.58 4.83 -18.93
C THR A 293 -7.66 5.74 -18.34
N TYR A 294 -8.55 5.21 -17.49
CA TYR A 294 -9.54 6.03 -16.80
C TYR A 294 -8.91 7.17 -15.98
N VAL A 295 -7.86 6.88 -15.21
CA VAL A 295 -7.10 7.91 -14.48
C VAL A 295 -6.53 8.95 -15.44
N ALA A 296 -5.98 8.51 -16.58
CA ALA A 296 -5.43 9.41 -17.57
C ALA A 296 -6.48 10.35 -18.18
N ASP A 297 -7.66 9.81 -18.53
CA ASP A 297 -8.77 10.57 -19.10
C ASP A 297 -9.31 11.61 -18.10
N GLU A 298 -9.50 11.23 -16.84
CA GLU A 298 -9.94 12.16 -15.78
C GLU A 298 -8.93 13.29 -15.53
N LEU A 299 -7.63 12.98 -15.61
CA LEU A 299 -6.58 14.00 -15.53
C LEU A 299 -6.59 14.91 -16.76
N LEU A 300 -6.83 14.35 -17.94
CA LEU A 300 -6.89 15.09 -19.20
C LEU A 300 -8.07 16.07 -19.23
N ASP A 301 -9.24 15.63 -18.79
CA ASP A 301 -10.44 16.47 -18.74
C ASP A 301 -10.27 17.57 -17.68
N SER A 302 -9.78 17.23 -16.49
CA SER A 302 -9.44 18.20 -15.44
C SER A 302 -8.41 19.24 -15.91
N TYR A 303 -7.43 18.82 -16.73
CA TYR A 303 -6.44 19.71 -17.32
C TYR A 303 -7.04 20.67 -18.36
N LYS A 304 -7.89 20.17 -19.26
CA LYS A 304 -8.57 20.98 -20.29
C LYS A 304 -9.52 22.02 -19.71
N ASP A 305 -10.28 21.63 -18.69
CA ASP A 305 -11.28 22.49 -18.06
C ASP A 305 -10.68 23.51 -17.08
N ASN A 306 -9.35 23.50 -16.89
CA ASN A 306 -8.66 24.24 -15.83
C ASN A 306 -9.24 23.98 -14.43
N ASN A 307 -9.97 22.89 -14.25
CA ASN A 307 -10.68 22.60 -13.03
C ASN A 307 -9.75 21.85 -12.07
N SER A 308 -9.22 22.58 -11.08
CA SER A 308 -8.32 22.01 -10.07
C SER A 308 -9.02 21.12 -9.04
N ALA A 309 -10.35 21.23 -8.91
CA ALA A 309 -11.13 20.45 -7.98
C ALA A 309 -11.78 19.27 -8.71
N ILE A 310 -11.14 18.09 -8.66
CA ILE A 310 -11.92 16.85 -8.80
C ILE A 310 -12.90 16.85 -7.63
N LEU A 311 -14.20 17.03 -7.92
CA LEU A 311 -15.27 17.06 -6.93
C LEU A 311 -15.22 15.75 -6.11
N PHE A 312 -15.22 15.93 -4.79
CA PHE A 312 -14.46 15.09 -3.88
C PHE A 312 -15.24 13.98 -3.18
N GLU A 313 -16.50 13.77 -3.52
CA GLU A 313 -17.34 12.91 -2.72
C GLU A 313 -17.74 11.70 -3.57
N THR A 314 -17.01 10.60 -3.37
CA THR A 314 -17.19 9.26 -3.98
C THR A 314 -16.66 9.02 -5.40
N ASN A 315 -15.69 9.81 -5.91
CA ASN A 315 -15.08 9.49 -7.21
C ASN A 315 -14.08 8.33 -7.08
N ILE A 316 -14.26 7.27 -7.89
CA ILE A 316 -13.37 6.11 -8.06
C ILE A 316 -11.92 6.52 -8.30
N PHE A 317 -11.71 7.66 -8.95
CA PHE A 317 -10.40 8.27 -9.13
C PHE A 317 -9.62 8.40 -7.80
N ALA A 318 -10.27 8.93 -6.75
CA ALA A 318 -9.66 9.09 -5.43
C ALA A 318 -9.41 7.73 -4.74
N ASP A 319 -10.31 6.76 -4.94
CA ASP A 319 -10.16 5.41 -4.40
C ASP A 319 -9.00 4.66 -5.05
N ILE A 320 -8.78 4.81 -6.36
CA ILE A 320 -7.61 4.29 -7.06
C ILE A 320 -6.33 4.87 -6.46
N TYR A 321 -6.24 6.19 -6.25
CA TYR A 321 -5.07 6.80 -5.61
C TYR A 321 -4.82 6.26 -4.19
N ARG A 322 -5.88 6.18 -3.36
CA ARG A 322 -5.75 5.77 -1.95
C ARG A 322 -5.33 4.30 -1.81
N ASN A 323 -5.94 3.42 -2.60
CA ASN A 323 -5.80 1.97 -2.44
C ASN A 323 -4.77 1.34 -3.41
N PHE A 324 -4.56 1.95 -4.58
CA PHE A 324 -3.73 1.41 -5.66
C PHE A 324 -2.85 2.51 -6.29
N LYS A 325 -1.90 3.03 -5.50
CA LYS A 325 -0.99 4.13 -5.92
C LYS A 325 -0.22 3.84 -7.21
N HIS A 326 0.07 2.57 -7.51
CA HIS A 326 0.75 2.20 -8.76
C HIS A 326 -0.15 2.44 -9.98
N LEU A 327 -1.44 2.07 -9.93
CA LEU A 327 -2.41 2.37 -11.00
C LEU A 327 -2.52 3.87 -11.24
N TYR A 328 -2.60 4.66 -10.16
CA TYR A 328 -2.63 6.11 -10.28
C TYR A 328 -1.36 6.63 -10.95
N TYR A 329 -0.19 6.18 -10.48
CA TYR A 329 1.10 6.61 -11.02
C TYR A 329 1.25 6.29 -12.51
N ASP A 330 0.90 5.07 -12.92
CA ASP A 330 0.97 4.66 -14.32
C ASP A 330 -0.08 5.38 -15.18
N GLY A 331 -1.28 5.65 -14.64
CA GLY A 331 -2.27 6.51 -15.28
C GLY A 331 -1.76 7.93 -15.54
N VAL A 332 -1.03 8.52 -14.58
CA VAL A 332 -0.35 9.81 -14.80
C VAL A 332 0.64 9.71 -15.96
N LYS A 333 1.44 8.64 -16.06
CA LYS A 333 2.39 8.46 -17.17
C LYS A 333 1.68 8.40 -18.53
N ILE A 334 0.54 7.72 -18.62
CA ILE A 334 -0.28 7.69 -19.83
C ILE A 334 -0.77 9.10 -20.18
N PHE A 335 -1.32 9.82 -19.21
CA PHE A 335 -1.75 11.22 -19.38
C PHE A 335 -0.62 12.13 -19.89
N LEU A 336 0.58 12.00 -19.33
CA LEU A 336 1.76 12.77 -19.78
C LEU A 336 2.10 12.47 -21.24
N LYS A 337 2.07 11.21 -21.65
CA LYS A 337 2.29 10.81 -23.05
C LYS A 337 1.22 11.39 -23.97
N GLU A 338 -0.03 11.42 -23.55
CA GLU A 338 -1.11 12.00 -24.35
C GLU A 338 -0.95 13.51 -24.57
N ILE A 339 -0.58 14.26 -23.53
CA ILE A 339 -0.42 15.71 -23.64
C ILE A 339 0.88 16.10 -24.34
N CYS A 340 1.97 15.37 -24.09
CA CYS A 340 3.31 15.77 -24.53
C CYS A 340 3.82 15.06 -25.80
N CYS A 341 3.23 13.92 -26.20
CA CYS A 341 3.75 13.13 -27.34
C CYS A 341 2.78 13.04 -28.52
N LYS A 342 1.48 13.27 -28.34
CA LYS A 342 0.47 12.99 -29.39
C LYS A 342 0.52 13.97 -30.58
N ASN A 343 1.11 15.16 -30.43
CA ASN A 343 1.05 16.23 -31.44
C ASN A 343 2.38 16.92 -31.81
N GLN A 344 3.56 16.35 -31.50
CA GLN A 344 4.90 16.96 -31.75
C GLN A 344 5.11 18.39 -31.21
N THR A 345 4.13 18.95 -30.50
CA THR A 345 4.16 20.27 -29.89
C THR A 345 4.73 20.10 -28.49
N CYS A 346 5.77 20.86 -28.16
CA CYS A 346 6.30 20.93 -26.81
C CYS A 346 5.15 21.29 -25.86
N CYS A 347 4.68 20.32 -25.08
CA CYS A 347 3.73 20.62 -24.02
C CYS A 347 4.36 21.65 -23.08
N ASP A 348 3.57 22.62 -22.63
CA ASP A 348 4.03 23.60 -21.66
C ASP A 348 4.20 22.91 -20.30
N LYS A 349 5.42 22.42 -20.04
CA LYS A 349 5.74 21.64 -18.84
C LYS A 349 5.61 22.48 -17.58
N ILE A 350 5.75 23.80 -17.67
CA ILE A 350 5.57 24.71 -16.52
C ILE A 350 4.09 24.78 -16.16
N ASN A 351 3.20 24.95 -17.14
CA ASN A 351 1.76 24.91 -16.91
C ASN A 351 1.30 23.56 -16.37
N LEU A 352 1.88 22.47 -16.88
CA LEU A 352 1.62 21.11 -16.38
C LEU A 352 2.04 20.94 -14.91
N MET A 353 3.24 21.41 -14.52
CA MET A 353 3.67 21.38 -13.11
C MET A 353 2.76 22.23 -12.21
N ASN A 354 2.30 23.38 -12.71
CA ASN A 354 1.33 24.22 -12.02
C ASN A 354 -0.03 23.54 -11.84
N PHE A 355 -0.53 22.85 -12.87
CA PHE A 355 -1.74 22.05 -12.78
C PHE A 355 -1.63 20.97 -11.70
N VAL A 356 -0.54 20.19 -11.73
CA VAL A 356 -0.26 19.14 -10.74
C VAL A 356 -0.15 19.70 -9.32
N ARG A 357 0.43 20.91 -9.14
CA ARG A 357 0.53 21.54 -7.82
C ARG A 357 -0.84 21.86 -7.20
N ARG A 358 -1.88 22.09 -8.01
CA ARG A 358 -3.22 22.48 -7.53
C ARG A 358 -4.07 21.29 -7.06
N ARG A 359 -3.53 20.08 -7.08
CA ARG A 359 -4.26 18.86 -6.70
C ARG A 359 -4.48 18.80 -5.19
N ASN A 360 -5.59 18.17 -4.80
CA ASN A 360 -6.09 18.19 -3.42
C ASN A 360 -5.26 17.34 -2.43
N TYR A 361 -4.61 16.27 -2.90
CA TYR A 361 -3.83 15.39 -2.03
C TYR A 361 -2.34 15.58 -2.22
N TYR A 362 -1.63 15.82 -1.12
CA TYR A 362 -0.18 15.97 -1.11
C TYR A 362 0.57 14.81 -1.81
N GLY A 363 0.14 13.56 -1.57
CA GLY A 363 0.75 12.41 -2.22
C GLY A 363 0.42 12.28 -3.72
N GLU A 364 -0.72 12.80 -4.19
CA GLU A 364 -0.98 12.91 -5.64
C GLU A 364 0.02 13.86 -6.28
N ILE A 365 0.24 15.04 -5.66
CA ILE A 365 1.20 16.03 -6.16
C ILE A 365 2.59 15.41 -6.28
N ILE A 366 3.06 14.70 -5.24
CA ILE A 366 4.38 14.03 -5.27
C ILE A 366 4.47 12.98 -6.37
N LEU A 367 3.46 12.11 -6.50
CA LEU A 367 3.47 11.06 -7.52
C LEU A 367 3.45 11.66 -8.93
N SER A 368 2.67 12.71 -9.14
CA SER A 368 2.58 13.38 -10.44
C SER A 368 3.86 14.17 -10.77
N LEU A 369 4.47 14.84 -9.80
CA LEU A 369 5.79 15.48 -9.99
C LEU A 369 6.88 14.44 -10.27
N LYS A 370 6.85 13.29 -9.59
CA LYS A 370 7.76 12.18 -9.88
C LYS A 370 7.60 11.69 -11.31
N ALA A 371 6.37 11.49 -11.78
CA ALA A 371 6.10 11.07 -13.14
C ALA A 371 6.59 12.11 -14.17
N ILE A 372 6.39 13.40 -13.91
CA ILE A 372 6.91 14.49 -14.75
C ILE A 372 8.43 14.42 -14.88
N TYR A 373 9.14 14.23 -13.75
CA TYR A 373 10.59 14.16 -13.76
C TYR A 373 11.13 12.92 -14.48
N GLU A 374 10.47 11.76 -14.32
CA GLU A 374 10.89 10.50 -14.95
C GLU A 374 10.54 10.40 -16.44
N GLU A 375 9.36 10.88 -16.85
CA GLU A 375 8.87 10.69 -18.22
C GLU A 375 9.19 11.85 -19.16
N LEU A 376 9.45 13.06 -18.64
CA LEU A 376 9.70 14.23 -19.46
C LEU A 376 11.18 14.67 -19.39
N ASN A 377 11.78 14.89 -20.57
CA ASN A 377 13.08 15.54 -20.66
C ASN A 377 12.95 17.03 -20.32
N LEU A 378 13.23 17.39 -19.07
CA LEU A 378 13.21 18.77 -18.60
C LEU A 378 14.50 19.51 -19.01
N THR A 379 14.34 20.68 -19.60
CA THR A 379 15.41 21.68 -19.77
C THR A 379 15.85 22.21 -18.41
N ASP A 380 17.01 22.85 -18.33
CA ASP A 380 17.52 23.39 -17.05
C ASP A 380 16.57 24.42 -16.42
N ASN A 381 15.91 25.23 -17.24
CA ASN A 381 14.89 26.17 -16.78
C ASN A 381 13.66 25.46 -16.17
N GLU A 382 13.18 24.39 -16.82
CA GLU A 382 12.07 23.58 -16.33
C GLU A 382 12.46 22.80 -15.06
N ARG A 383 13.69 22.28 -14.97
CA ARG A 383 14.22 21.67 -13.74
C ARG A 383 14.28 22.66 -12.58
N PHE A 384 14.62 23.92 -12.87
CA PHE A 384 14.62 24.94 -11.84
C PHE A 384 13.20 25.26 -11.35
N GLN A 385 12.20 25.29 -12.26
CA GLN A 385 10.79 25.39 -11.88
C GLN A 385 10.32 24.21 -11.05
N PHE A 386 10.65 22.99 -11.48
CA PHE A 386 10.37 21.77 -10.75
C PHE A 386 10.91 21.82 -9.31
N ALA A 387 12.11 22.34 -9.10
CA ALA A 387 12.72 22.49 -7.78
C ALA A 387 11.94 23.46 -6.86
N TYR A 388 11.35 24.54 -7.40
CA TYR A 388 10.47 25.40 -6.61
C TYR A 388 9.21 24.69 -6.14
N HIS A 389 8.62 23.83 -6.98
CA HIS A 389 7.48 23.01 -6.57
C HIS A 389 7.85 22.08 -5.40
N ILE A 390 9.03 21.45 -5.43
CA ILE A 390 9.54 20.62 -4.32
C ILE A 390 9.75 21.46 -3.06
N ARG A 391 10.35 22.66 -3.19
CA ARG A 391 10.57 23.58 -2.06
C ARG A 391 9.26 24.01 -1.41
N TYR A 392 8.26 24.36 -2.22
CA TYR A 392 6.91 24.69 -1.75
C TYR A 392 6.31 23.54 -0.94
N LEU A 393 6.35 22.31 -1.44
CA LEU A 393 5.85 21.13 -0.73
C LEU A 393 6.59 20.88 0.59
N SER A 394 7.92 21.08 0.60
CA SER A 394 8.75 20.92 1.79
C SER A 394 8.37 21.89 2.92
N ASN A 395 7.86 23.08 2.58
CA ASN A 395 7.47 24.10 3.55
C ASN A 395 6.08 23.86 4.15
N ILE A 396 5.17 23.21 3.42
CA ILE A 396 3.76 23.11 3.80
C ILE A 396 3.47 21.88 4.65
N ASP A 397 4.26 20.82 4.54
CA ASP A 397 3.92 19.54 5.15
C ASP A 397 5.00 19.00 6.10
N TYR A 398 4.98 19.53 7.34
CA TYR A 398 5.88 19.09 8.40
C TYR A 398 5.52 17.70 8.96
N LYS A 399 4.40 17.06 8.58
CA LYS A 399 3.92 15.83 9.27
C LYS A 399 3.57 14.62 8.38
N SER A 400 3.61 14.70 7.05
CA SER A 400 3.22 13.52 6.25
C SER A 400 4.22 12.37 6.22
N SER A 401 3.66 11.17 6.10
CA SER A 401 4.35 9.92 5.81
C SER A 401 4.95 9.84 4.40
N GLN A 402 4.89 10.91 3.61
CA GLN A 402 5.43 10.96 2.25
C GLN A 402 6.73 11.77 2.15
N LYS A 403 7.30 12.24 3.27
CA LYS A 403 8.56 13.00 3.31
C LYS A 403 9.70 12.29 2.59
N ASP A 404 9.87 10.99 2.81
CA ASP A 404 10.97 10.23 2.21
C ASP A 404 10.91 10.25 0.67
N LYS A 405 9.71 10.24 0.09
CA LYS A 405 9.54 10.35 -1.36
C LYS A 405 9.89 11.74 -1.89
N LEU A 406 9.63 12.79 -1.11
CA LEU A 406 10.04 14.15 -1.47
C LEU A 406 11.56 14.32 -1.38
N VAL A 407 12.22 13.66 -0.41
CA VAL A 407 13.68 13.64 -0.30
C VAL A 407 14.31 13.05 -1.56
N LEU A 408 13.81 11.93 -2.07
CA LEU A 408 14.29 11.34 -3.32
C LEU A 408 14.18 12.30 -4.52
N LEU A 409 13.06 13.03 -4.64
CA LEU A 409 12.90 14.04 -5.70
C LEU A 409 13.87 15.21 -5.54
N LYS A 410 14.13 15.65 -4.29
CA LYS A 410 15.12 16.68 -3.98
C LYS A 410 16.53 16.22 -4.34
N GLU A 411 16.90 14.98 -4.05
CA GLU A 411 18.24 14.44 -4.29
C GLU A 411 18.60 14.36 -5.77
N ASN A 412 17.59 14.12 -6.63
CA ASN A 412 17.73 14.07 -8.08
C ASN A 412 17.83 15.45 -8.77
N LEU A 413 17.74 16.55 -8.02
CA LEU A 413 17.94 17.89 -8.57
C LEU A 413 19.43 18.14 -8.84
N PRO A 414 19.77 18.94 -9.87
CA PRO A 414 21.14 19.38 -10.08
C PRO A 414 21.73 20.04 -8.83
N ILE A 415 23.01 19.77 -8.56
CA ILE A 415 23.65 20.08 -7.26
C ILE A 415 23.48 21.54 -6.90
N SER A 416 23.78 22.46 -7.84
CA SER A 416 23.65 23.90 -7.57
C SER A 416 22.21 24.33 -7.29
N ILE A 417 21.23 23.79 -8.02
CA ILE A 417 19.81 24.12 -7.81
C ILE A 417 19.34 23.62 -6.44
N ARG A 418 19.72 22.38 -6.10
CA ARG A 418 19.39 21.75 -4.83
C ARG A 418 19.96 22.57 -3.67
N ASN A 419 21.24 22.91 -3.72
CA ASN A 419 21.89 23.61 -2.62
C ASN A 419 21.38 25.05 -2.51
N LEU A 420 21.18 25.74 -3.64
CA LEU A 420 20.60 27.08 -3.69
C LEU A 420 19.24 27.17 -2.96
N LEU A 421 18.38 26.16 -3.13
CA LEU A 421 17.01 26.19 -2.64
C LEU A 421 16.83 25.58 -1.25
N PHE A 422 17.70 24.64 -0.84
CA PHE A 422 17.48 23.82 0.34
C PHE A 422 18.60 23.88 1.39
N SER A 423 19.79 24.36 1.05
CA SER A 423 20.89 24.47 2.02
C SER A 423 20.71 25.71 2.90
N LYS A 424 21.15 25.63 4.14
CA LYS A 424 21.06 26.75 5.09
C LYS A 424 22.07 27.84 4.73
N PHE A 425 23.29 27.40 4.42
CA PHE A 425 24.40 28.24 3.99
C PHE A 425 25.06 27.59 2.77
N ILE A 426 25.58 28.41 1.87
CA ILE A 426 26.21 27.96 0.64
C ILE A 426 27.60 28.54 0.48
N CYS A 427 28.43 27.86 -0.30
CA CYS A 427 29.62 28.43 -0.91
C CYS A 427 29.40 28.57 -2.42
N ILE A 428 30.01 29.60 -3.01
CA ILE A 428 29.88 29.92 -4.44
C ILE A 428 31.26 29.75 -5.06
N LYS A 429 31.43 28.75 -5.93
CA LYS A 429 32.72 28.37 -6.52
C LYS A 429 32.73 28.63 -8.03
N ASN A 430 33.75 29.30 -8.54
CA ASN A 430 33.92 29.53 -9.98
C ASN A 430 34.56 28.31 -10.66
N LEU A 431 34.01 27.88 -11.80
CA LEU A 431 34.50 26.69 -12.49
C LEU A 431 35.75 26.89 -13.34
N ALA A 432 36.03 28.09 -13.82
CA ALA A 432 37.22 28.33 -14.63
C ALA A 432 38.51 28.20 -13.81
N HIS A 433 38.44 28.58 -12.53
CA HIS A 433 39.62 28.68 -11.68
C HIS A 433 39.60 27.76 -10.45
N ASP A 434 38.48 27.10 -10.16
CA ASP A 434 38.30 26.29 -8.95
C ASP A 434 38.43 27.12 -7.65
N GLU A 435 38.00 28.39 -7.71
CA GLU A 435 38.16 29.37 -6.63
C GLU A 435 36.80 29.75 -6.01
N TYR A 436 36.79 30.05 -4.71
CA TYR A 436 35.59 30.42 -3.98
C TYR A 436 35.40 31.92 -3.90
N LEU A 437 34.15 32.37 -4.08
CA LEU A 437 33.72 33.75 -3.89
C LEU A 437 33.81 34.13 -2.42
N THR A 438 34.51 35.22 -2.15
CA THR A 438 34.81 35.67 -0.78
C THR A 438 34.99 37.18 -0.73
N SER A 439 35.00 37.71 0.48
CA SER A 439 35.33 39.10 0.76
C SER A 439 36.28 39.15 1.96
N ASP A 440 37.14 40.16 2.02
CA ASP A 440 37.99 40.41 3.16
C ASP A 440 37.95 41.87 3.60
N ASN A 441 38.56 42.14 4.75
CA ASN A 441 38.70 43.47 5.30
C ASN A 441 39.82 44.30 4.65
N PHE A 442 40.65 43.70 3.80
CA PHE A 442 41.79 44.36 3.17
C PHE A 442 41.41 45.07 1.87
N THR A 443 40.32 44.65 1.22
CA THR A 443 39.81 45.23 -0.04
C THR A 443 38.66 46.23 0.18
N LYS A 444 38.63 46.92 1.32
CA LYS A 444 37.61 47.95 1.63
C LYS A 444 37.73 49.14 0.68
N ILE A 445 36.62 49.52 0.05
CA ILE A 445 36.48 50.77 -0.71
C ILE A 445 36.02 51.88 0.25
N THR A 446 35.04 51.55 1.09
CA THR A 446 34.54 52.36 2.19
C THR A 446 34.25 51.44 3.39
N ASP A 447 33.90 52.00 4.54
CA ASP A 447 33.50 51.18 5.70
C ASP A 447 32.30 50.27 5.39
N ASN A 448 31.46 50.70 4.45
CA ASN A 448 30.19 50.05 4.13
C ASN A 448 30.26 49.24 2.83
N ALA A 449 31.38 49.25 2.12
CA ALA A 449 31.55 48.59 0.82
C ALA A 449 32.94 47.99 0.62
N LYS A 450 33.01 46.72 0.21
CA LYS A 450 34.27 46.00 -0.03
C LYS A 450 34.28 45.36 -1.41
N ILE A 451 35.44 45.29 -2.06
CA ILE A 451 35.58 44.59 -3.34
C ILE A 451 35.42 43.09 -3.11
N LEU A 452 34.70 42.45 -4.03
CA LEU A 452 34.53 41.01 -4.05
C LEU A 452 35.60 40.34 -4.90
N PHE A 453 36.10 39.20 -4.43
CA PHE A 453 37.10 38.43 -5.15
C PHE A 453 36.82 36.93 -5.05
N THR A 454 37.49 36.16 -5.90
CA THR A 454 37.62 34.72 -5.74
C THR A 454 39.01 34.37 -5.24
N MET A 455 39.09 33.31 -4.45
CA MET A 455 40.34 32.82 -3.87
C MET A 455 40.36 31.30 -3.86
N GLN A 456 41.50 30.71 -4.23
CA GLN A 456 41.73 29.29 -4.00
C GLN A 456 41.96 29.08 -2.51
N THR A 457 41.15 28.23 -1.88
CA THR A 457 41.34 27.87 -0.47
C THR A 457 41.04 26.40 -0.27
N TYR A 458 41.83 25.74 0.58
CA TYR A 458 41.57 24.38 1.02
C TYR A 458 40.70 24.35 2.29
N ASP A 459 40.71 25.45 3.06
CA ASP A 459 39.92 25.61 4.27
C ASP A 459 38.84 26.68 4.06
N ILE A 460 37.60 26.22 3.88
CA ILE A 460 36.43 27.09 3.80
C ILE A 460 36.13 27.62 5.20
N ASN A 461 36.09 28.94 5.34
CA ASN A 461 35.78 29.64 6.59
C ASN A 461 34.58 30.58 6.43
N SER A 462 34.22 31.31 7.49
CA SER A 462 33.06 32.20 7.52
C SER A 462 33.02 33.27 6.40
N ASN A 463 34.16 33.69 5.86
CA ASN A 463 34.22 34.67 4.76
C ASN A 463 33.68 34.13 3.43
N HIS A 464 33.66 32.80 3.27
CA HIS A 464 33.18 32.10 2.09
C HIS A 464 31.70 31.68 2.22
N LEU A 465 31.09 31.91 3.39
CA LEU A 465 29.72 31.50 3.65
C LEU A 465 28.75 32.58 3.20
N TRP A 466 27.83 32.17 2.33
CA TRP A 466 26.78 33.00 1.79
C TRP A 466 25.41 32.46 2.19
N LYS A 467 24.46 33.36 2.38
CA LYS A 467 23.05 33.05 2.56
C LYS A 467 22.25 33.62 1.41
N ILE A 468 21.36 32.80 0.88
CA ILE A 468 20.45 33.18 -0.20
C ILE A 468 19.08 33.48 0.42
N ASP A 469 18.69 34.75 0.38
CA ASP A 469 17.40 35.20 0.87
C ASP A 469 16.46 35.45 -0.32
N CYS A 470 15.28 34.83 -0.29
CA CYS A 470 14.18 35.14 -1.20
C CYS A 470 13.34 36.29 -0.63
N LEU A 471 12.96 37.24 -1.48
CA LEU A 471 12.10 38.36 -1.11
C LEU A 471 10.68 37.92 -0.69
N ASN A 472 10.17 36.83 -1.27
CA ASN A 472 8.87 36.26 -0.96
C ASN A 472 9.03 34.76 -0.71
N LEU A 473 8.63 34.30 0.48
CA LEU A 473 8.77 32.91 0.93
C LEU A 473 7.95 31.92 0.08
N ASN A 474 6.86 32.40 -0.53
CA ASN A 474 5.91 31.56 -1.26
C ASN A 474 6.21 31.50 -2.77
N GLU A 475 6.86 32.52 -3.31
CA GLU A 475 7.24 32.64 -4.72
C GLU A 475 8.55 33.40 -4.79
N CYS A 476 9.67 32.69 -4.65
CA CYS A 476 10.95 33.24 -5.07
C CYS A 476 10.83 33.47 -6.59
N ASN A 477 10.40 34.67 -7.01
CA ASN A 477 10.25 35.10 -8.41
C ASN A 477 11.62 35.22 -9.11
N ARG A 478 12.48 34.22 -8.91
CA ARG A 478 13.87 34.09 -9.33
C ARG A 478 14.78 35.25 -8.94
N LYS A 479 14.33 36.12 -8.05
CA LYS A 479 15.08 37.28 -7.56
C LYS A 479 15.54 37.04 -6.14
N TYR A 480 16.84 37.13 -5.96
CA TYR A 480 17.54 36.71 -4.76
C TYR A 480 18.45 37.80 -4.24
N ARG A 481 18.55 37.84 -2.91
CA ARG A 481 19.63 38.55 -2.22
C ARG A 481 20.67 37.55 -1.78
N ILE A 482 21.93 37.88 -2.03
CA ILE A 482 23.06 37.03 -1.67
C ILE A 482 23.83 37.75 -0.57
N LYS A 483 23.84 37.20 0.64
CA LYS A 483 24.38 37.84 1.83
C LYS A 483 25.62 37.12 2.33
N ASN A 484 26.73 37.84 2.48
CA ASN A 484 27.91 37.31 3.14
C ASN A 484 27.65 37.25 4.65
N LEU A 485 27.90 36.09 5.27
CA LEU A 485 27.62 35.90 6.70
C LEU A 485 28.65 36.60 7.59
N SER A 486 29.93 36.56 7.25
CA SER A 486 31.00 37.16 8.05
C SER A 486 30.83 38.67 8.23
N TYR A 487 30.44 39.36 7.15
CA TYR A 487 30.30 40.82 7.18
C TYR A 487 28.87 41.32 7.27
N ASN A 488 27.88 40.42 7.23
CA ASN A 488 26.46 40.79 7.21
C ASN A 488 26.07 41.73 6.04
N GLN A 489 26.82 41.68 4.93
CA GLN A 489 26.70 42.57 3.77
C GLN A 489 26.13 41.85 2.55
N LEU A 490 25.45 42.58 1.67
CA LEU A 490 24.81 42.04 0.46
C LEU A 490 25.71 42.16 -0.76
N LEU A 491 25.68 41.16 -1.62
CA LEU A 491 26.28 41.18 -2.95
C LEU A 491 25.60 42.27 -3.79
N TYR A 492 26.42 43.14 -4.37
CA TYR A 492 25.97 44.37 -4.99
C TYR A 492 26.69 44.61 -6.31
N ALA A 493 25.93 44.82 -7.39
CA ALA A 493 26.50 45.16 -8.69
C ALA A 493 26.70 46.68 -8.78
N SER A 494 27.95 47.15 -8.66
CA SER A 494 28.22 48.60 -8.61
C SER A 494 27.78 49.31 -9.90
N ASN A 495 27.39 50.58 -9.77
CA ASN A 495 27.24 51.48 -10.91
C ASN A 495 28.58 51.96 -11.46
N ASP A 496 29.65 51.86 -10.67
CA ASP A 496 30.98 52.31 -11.05
C ASP A 496 31.59 51.33 -12.06
N TYR A 497 31.97 51.88 -13.22
CA TYR A 497 32.71 51.15 -14.24
C TYR A 497 34.17 50.99 -13.82
N ASP A 498 34.77 49.85 -14.14
CA ASP A 498 36.22 49.72 -14.07
C ASP A 498 36.83 50.27 -15.37
N TYR A 499 37.36 51.48 -15.32
CA TYR A 499 38.00 52.11 -16.49
C TYR A 499 39.30 51.40 -16.91
N SER A 500 39.81 50.44 -16.14
CA SER A 500 40.97 49.63 -16.51
C SER A 500 40.55 48.30 -17.16
N TYR A 501 41.03 48.10 -18.40
CA TYR A 501 40.98 46.90 -19.24
C TYR A 501 39.69 46.56 -19.99
N HIS A 502 38.50 46.76 -19.42
CA HIS A 502 37.23 46.44 -20.10
C HIS A 502 36.16 47.48 -19.74
N SER A 503 35.96 48.47 -20.61
CA SER A 503 35.11 49.65 -20.38
C SER A 503 33.66 49.34 -19.99
N ASP A 504 33.19 48.11 -20.24
CA ASP A 504 31.81 47.69 -20.01
C ASP A 504 31.68 46.83 -18.73
N ASN A 505 32.78 46.56 -18.03
CA ASN A 505 32.78 45.75 -16.82
C ASN A 505 32.44 46.57 -15.60
N ARG A 506 31.58 46.00 -14.75
CA ARG A 506 31.22 46.59 -13.46
C ARG A 506 31.78 45.75 -12.33
N LYS A 507 32.40 46.41 -11.35
CA LYS A 507 32.91 45.73 -10.15
C LYS A 507 31.74 45.23 -9.32
N ILE A 508 31.88 44.01 -8.82
CA ILE A 508 30.98 43.49 -7.79
C ILE A 508 31.58 43.79 -6.43
N ILE A 509 30.74 44.29 -5.54
CA ILE A 509 31.11 44.63 -4.17
C ILE A 509 30.18 43.92 -3.19
N VAL A 510 30.59 43.83 -1.94
CA VAL A 510 29.67 43.58 -0.83
C VAL A 510 29.37 44.90 -0.15
N LYS A 511 28.09 45.22 0.06
CA LYS A 511 27.64 46.49 0.60
C LYS A 511 26.60 46.31 1.69
N ASP A 512 26.71 47.09 2.76
CA ASP A 512 25.60 47.25 3.70
C ASP A 512 24.61 48.25 3.12
N ILE A 513 23.40 47.77 2.81
CA ILE A 513 22.30 48.58 2.28
C ILE A 513 21.11 48.64 3.24
N GLY A 514 21.30 48.22 4.51
CA GLY A 514 20.22 48.16 5.48
C GLY A 514 19.00 47.38 4.99
N ASN A 515 17.80 47.96 5.18
CA ASN A 515 16.52 47.34 4.78
C ASN A 515 16.02 47.78 3.38
N THR A 516 16.75 48.64 2.67
CA THR A 516 16.29 49.12 1.36
C THR A 516 16.41 48.03 0.29
N ILE A 517 15.34 47.87 -0.50
CA ILE A 517 15.33 46.98 -1.66
C ILE A 517 15.72 47.83 -2.87
N ASP A 518 16.87 47.56 -3.45
CA ASP A 518 17.26 48.15 -4.73
C ASP A 518 17.59 47.06 -5.77
N ASN A 519 17.49 47.38 -7.05
CA ASN A 519 17.73 46.39 -8.10
C ASN A 519 19.20 45.93 -8.16
N TYR A 520 20.14 46.71 -7.63
CA TYR A 520 21.58 46.43 -7.64
C TYR A 520 21.99 45.32 -6.68
N SER A 521 21.18 45.07 -5.65
CA SER A 521 21.35 43.96 -4.70
C SER A 521 20.55 42.70 -5.07
N LEU A 522 19.82 42.73 -6.19
CA LEU A 522 19.02 41.61 -6.67
C LEU A 522 19.71 40.85 -7.79
N TRP A 523 19.69 39.54 -7.65
CA TRP A 523 20.34 38.59 -8.55
C TRP A 523 19.36 37.52 -9.01
N GLU A 524 19.55 37.03 -10.23
CA GLU A 524 18.83 35.89 -10.80
C GLU A 524 19.79 34.75 -11.09
N PHE A 525 19.35 33.52 -10.80
CA PHE A 525 20.09 32.31 -11.13
C PHE A 525 19.48 31.66 -12.38
N GLN A 526 20.33 31.37 -13.36
CA GLN A 526 19.96 30.57 -14.53
C GLN A 526 20.67 29.23 -14.43
N ALA A 527 19.88 28.16 -14.35
CA ALA A 527 20.39 26.80 -14.27
C ALA A 527 21.11 26.39 -15.57
N TYR A 528 22.22 25.66 -15.42
CA TYR A 528 22.97 25.06 -16.51
C TYR A 528 23.61 23.75 -16.03
N GLY A 529 22.94 22.62 -16.24
CA GLY A 529 23.31 21.34 -15.63
C GLY A 529 23.45 21.47 -14.10
N ASP A 530 24.59 21.02 -13.55
CA ASP A 530 24.93 21.13 -12.13
C ASP A 530 25.42 22.50 -11.69
N TYR A 531 25.41 23.49 -12.58
CA TYR A 531 25.96 24.82 -12.38
C TYR A 531 24.90 25.90 -12.59
N VAL A 532 25.26 27.14 -12.31
CA VAL A 532 24.41 28.30 -12.53
C VAL A 532 25.19 29.46 -13.14
N TYR A 533 24.50 30.25 -13.93
CA TYR A 533 24.89 31.63 -14.22
C TYR A 533 24.20 32.55 -13.22
N ILE A 534 24.91 33.56 -12.74
CA ILE A 534 24.41 34.51 -11.75
C ILE A 534 24.29 35.87 -12.43
N LYS A 535 23.07 36.35 -12.63
CA LYS A 535 22.74 37.55 -13.41
C LYS A 535 22.33 38.70 -12.50
N SER A 536 22.91 39.88 -12.70
CA SER A 536 22.49 41.11 -12.03
C SER A 536 21.17 41.60 -12.63
N ILE A 537 20.17 41.87 -11.78
CA ILE A 537 18.88 42.42 -12.22
C ILE A 537 19.02 43.87 -12.68
N ALA A 538 19.86 44.67 -12.04
CA ALA A 538 20.02 46.09 -12.39
C ALA A 538 20.63 46.31 -13.79
N HIS A 539 21.56 45.45 -14.18
CA HIS A 539 22.41 45.68 -15.36
C HIS A 539 22.22 44.66 -16.48
N ASP A 540 21.41 43.62 -16.25
CA ASP A 540 21.21 42.51 -17.18
C ASP A 540 22.50 41.74 -17.55
N THR A 541 23.52 41.83 -16.69
CA THR A 541 24.88 41.29 -16.91
C THR A 541 25.17 40.10 -15.99
N TYR A 542 26.05 39.20 -16.40
CA TYR A 542 26.38 37.99 -15.64
C TYR A 542 27.67 38.15 -14.85
N MET A 543 27.69 37.62 -13.63
CA MET A 543 28.87 37.55 -12.79
C MET A 543 29.90 36.60 -13.40
N PHE A 544 31.14 37.07 -13.49
CA PHE A 544 32.26 36.31 -14.02
C PHE A 544 33.58 36.71 -13.34
N VAL A 545 34.60 35.89 -13.56
CA VAL A 545 35.98 36.14 -13.12
C VAL A 545 36.89 36.15 -14.33
N ASP A 546 37.76 37.15 -14.41
CA ASP A 546 38.74 37.25 -15.49
C ASP A 546 40.02 36.44 -15.19
N ASN A 547 40.60 35.86 -16.24
CA ASN A 547 41.85 35.12 -16.20
C ASN A 547 43.06 36.03 -15.83
N GLN A 548 43.00 37.33 -16.11
CA GLN A 548 44.16 38.22 -16.11
C GLN A 548 44.18 39.25 -14.96
N LEU A 549 43.09 39.41 -14.22
CA LEU A 549 42.95 40.48 -13.22
C LEU A 549 43.20 39.96 -11.81
N TYR A 550 44.44 40.11 -11.35
CA TYR A 550 44.85 39.84 -9.98
C TYR A 550 45.02 41.14 -9.20
N ASP A 551 44.65 41.16 -7.92
CA ASP A 551 45.05 42.24 -7.03
C ASP A 551 46.45 41.98 -6.46
N GLU A 552 47.47 42.57 -7.10
CA GLU A 552 48.87 42.47 -6.68
C GLU A 552 49.11 43.01 -5.25
N LYS A 553 48.25 43.92 -4.75
CA LYS A 553 48.39 44.49 -3.39
C LYS A 553 47.88 43.56 -2.30
N ALA A 554 47.08 42.55 -2.65
CA ALA A 554 46.41 41.68 -1.68
C ALA A 554 47.22 40.44 -1.26
N GLY A 555 48.49 40.32 -1.71
CA GLY A 555 49.48 39.34 -1.23
C GLY A 555 49.20 37.87 -1.57
N TYR A 556 48.07 37.57 -2.22
CA TYR A 556 47.63 36.23 -2.60
C TYR A 556 46.92 36.32 -3.95
N PHE A 557 46.93 35.22 -4.73
CA PHE A 557 46.29 35.08 -6.05
C PHE A 557 44.75 35.23 -5.95
N LYS A 558 44.28 36.46 -5.70
CA LYS A 558 42.86 36.83 -5.63
C LYS A 558 42.46 37.44 -6.94
N ARG A 559 41.34 37.00 -7.50
CA ARG A 559 40.79 37.55 -8.74
C ARG A 559 39.56 38.36 -8.44
N ILE A 560 39.46 39.54 -9.04
CA ILE A 560 38.30 40.40 -8.82
C ILE A 560 37.09 39.83 -9.59
N ALA A 561 35.93 39.83 -8.94
CA ALA A 561 34.67 39.43 -9.57
C ALA A 561 33.98 40.65 -10.21
N TYR A 562 33.51 40.46 -11.44
CA TYR A 562 32.88 41.50 -12.25
C TYR A 562 31.54 41.02 -12.83
N THR A 563 30.76 41.94 -13.40
CA THR A 563 29.63 41.58 -14.27
C THR A 563 29.87 41.97 -15.73
N TRP A 564 29.48 41.12 -16.68
CA TRP A 564 29.57 41.36 -18.13
C TRP A 564 28.46 40.60 -18.89
N ILE A 565 27.97 41.16 -19.99
CA ILE A 565 27.24 40.48 -21.08
C ILE A 565 28.18 39.63 -21.96
N PRO A 566 27.97 38.31 -22.11
CA PRO A 566 28.86 37.41 -22.88
C PRO A 566 28.98 37.66 -24.39
N SER A 567 28.53 38.79 -24.95
CA SER A 567 28.27 38.94 -26.39
C SER A 567 29.50 38.97 -27.30
N HIS A 568 30.72 39.25 -26.79
CA HIS A 568 31.90 39.49 -27.65
C HIS A 568 33.26 39.02 -27.12
N SER A 569 33.33 38.18 -26.09
CA SER A 569 34.61 37.88 -25.42
C SER A 569 35.29 36.58 -25.90
N LYS A 570 36.63 36.55 -25.89
CA LYS A 570 37.46 35.32 -26.00
C LYS A 570 37.45 34.48 -24.72
N LEU A 571 36.62 34.84 -23.73
CA LEU A 571 36.58 34.17 -22.43
C LEU A 571 35.81 32.85 -22.54
N SER A 572 36.24 31.85 -21.77
CA SER A 572 35.56 30.56 -21.73
C SER A 572 34.20 30.70 -21.06
N ALA A 573 33.19 29.96 -21.51
CA ALA A 573 31.89 29.88 -20.85
C ALA A 573 32.01 29.54 -19.35
N ARG A 574 33.06 28.79 -18.98
CA ARG A 574 33.36 28.42 -17.58
C ARG A 574 33.63 29.61 -16.66
N ASN A 575 34.10 30.75 -17.19
CA ASN A 575 34.36 31.95 -16.38
C ASN A 575 33.07 32.53 -15.79
N PHE A 576 31.93 32.28 -16.43
CA PHE A 576 30.60 32.72 -16.02
C PHE A 576 29.83 31.65 -15.22
N GLN A 577 30.36 30.43 -15.13
CA GLN A 577 29.69 29.29 -14.50
C GLN A 577 30.12 29.15 -13.04
N TRP A 578 29.12 29.00 -12.18
CA TRP A 578 29.30 28.89 -10.74
C TRP A 578 28.67 27.61 -10.21
N LEU A 579 29.40 26.92 -9.34
CA LEU A 579 28.90 25.80 -8.55
C LEU A 579 28.44 26.33 -7.18
N ILE A 580 27.22 25.96 -6.79
CA ILE A 580 26.67 26.27 -5.48
C ILE A 580 26.79 25.03 -4.59
N GLU A 581 27.67 25.09 -3.61
CA GLU A 581 27.96 23.99 -2.68
C GLU A 581 27.21 24.17 -1.36
N ASP A 582 26.83 23.06 -0.71
CA ASP A 582 26.28 23.09 0.63
C ASP A 582 27.40 23.25 1.65
N CYS A 583 27.46 24.42 2.29
CA CYS A 583 28.43 24.75 3.33
C CYS A 583 27.78 24.88 4.71
N SER A 584 26.63 24.24 4.91
CA SER A 584 25.88 24.35 6.17
C SER A 584 26.61 23.74 7.38
N ASN A 585 27.60 22.87 7.14
CA ASN A 585 28.41 22.22 8.19
C ASN A 585 29.70 22.97 8.54
N VAL A 586 30.02 24.06 7.83
CA VAL A 586 31.17 24.90 8.16
C VAL A 586 30.85 25.67 9.44
N SER A 587 31.73 25.59 10.43
CA SER A 587 31.57 26.33 11.69
C SER A 587 31.63 27.83 11.44
N PHE A 588 30.60 28.55 11.90
CA PHE A 588 30.52 30.01 11.88
C PHE A 588 30.99 30.60 13.21
#